data_AF-A0AB73GFW1-F1
#
_entry.id   AF-A0AB73GFW1-F1
#
_cell.length_a   1.000
_cell.length_b   1.000
_cell.length_c   1.000
_cell.angle_alpha   90.00
_cell.angle_beta   90.00
_cell.angle_gamma   90.00
#
_symmetry.space_group_name_H-M   'P 1'
#
loop_
_entity.id
_entity.type
_entity.pdbx_description
1 polymer ?
#
loop_
_entity_poly.entity_id
_entity_poly.type
_entity_poly.pdbx_seq_one_letter_code
_entity_poly.pdbx_strand_id
1 'polypeptide(L)'
;MMNQSRPKIKELLDGLNSYLINGYVNESSPEDPEHDAFNCLNVLYLIDKEEGLEYCKLILDSAIPFNDSLRSTCLYYLLLSENDWKYAFTFLLTSSEKLSVESLKEAFFYFYCAKNETDPHPVPEGLFKKLISRYQELKDDLDANFYHLHETYNDFIQAYALIPR
;
A
#
# COMPACT_ATOMS: atom_id res chain seq x y z
N MET A 1 -19.91 -7.58 31.95
CA MET A 1 -19.39 -8.28 30.76
C MET A 1 -17.99 -7.74 30.49
N MET A 2 -16.95 -8.55 30.69
CA MET A 2 -15.58 -8.15 30.32
C MET A 2 -15.46 -8.19 28.80
N ASN A 3 -14.95 -7.10 28.23
CA ASN A 3 -14.85 -6.86 26.79
C ASN A 3 -13.75 -7.76 26.20
N GLN A 4 -14.12 -8.92 25.64
CA GLN A 4 -13.18 -9.91 25.08
C GLN A 4 -12.35 -9.40 23.88
N SER A 5 -12.64 -8.20 23.37
CA SER A 5 -11.92 -7.56 22.26
C SER A 5 -10.62 -6.88 22.66
N ARG A 6 -10.50 -6.36 23.89
CA ARG A 6 -9.32 -5.60 24.33
C ARG A 6 -8.03 -6.42 24.42
N PRO A 7 -8.03 -7.67 24.95
CA PRO A 7 -6.84 -8.51 24.97
C PRO A 7 -6.34 -8.82 23.55
N LYS A 8 -7.28 -9.07 22.62
CA LYS A 8 -6.98 -9.40 21.23
C LYS A 8 -6.35 -8.23 20.47
N ILE A 9 -6.83 -6.99 20.67
CA ILE A 9 -6.22 -5.81 20.04
C ILE A 9 -4.79 -5.65 20.52
N LYS A 10 -4.54 -5.76 21.83
CA LYS A 10 -3.18 -5.62 22.37
C LYS A 10 -2.20 -6.62 21.74
N GLU A 11 -2.60 -7.89 21.60
CA GLU A 11 -1.76 -8.91 20.95
C GLU A 11 -1.43 -8.57 19.50
N LEU A 12 -2.38 -8.01 18.75
CA LEU A 12 -2.15 -7.56 17.36
C LEU A 12 -1.15 -6.40 17.31
N LEU A 13 -1.30 -5.42 18.21
CA LEU A 13 -0.39 -4.28 18.30
C LEU A 13 1.01 -4.72 18.72
N ASP A 14 1.13 -5.58 19.73
CA ASP A 14 2.41 -6.10 20.19
C ASP A 14 3.11 -6.88 19.05
N GLY A 15 2.34 -7.67 18.29
CA GLY A 15 2.83 -8.40 17.12
C GLY A 15 3.32 -7.50 15.99
N LEU A 16 2.54 -6.50 15.59
CA LEU A 16 2.92 -5.55 14.55
C LEU A 16 4.11 -4.66 14.98
N ASN A 17 4.17 -4.27 16.25
CA ASN A 17 5.35 -3.57 16.80
C ASN A 17 6.60 -4.45 16.75
N SER A 18 6.48 -5.73 17.12
CA SER A 18 7.60 -6.67 16.97
C SER A 18 8.02 -6.77 15.51
N TYR A 19 7.08 -6.84 14.56
CA TYR A 19 7.40 -6.89 13.14
C TYR A 19 8.14 -5.63 12.70
N LEU A 20 7.71 -4.44 13.13
CA LEU A 20 8.35 -3.17 12.81
C LEU A 20 9.77 -3.00 13.37
N ILE A 21 10.11 -3.72 14.44
CA ILE A 21 11.42 -3.61 15.11
C ILE A 21 12.34 -4.76 14.72
N ASN A 22 11.81 -5.98 14.70
CA ASN A 22 12.56 -7.23 14.61
C ASN A 22 12.38 -7.94 13.26
N GLY A 23 11.44 -7.51 12.42
CA GLY A 23 11.11 -8.18 11.16
C GLY A 23 10.24 -9.43 11.30
N TYR A 24 9.71 -9.71 12.50
CA TYR A 24 8.78 -10.81 12.76
C TYR A 24 7.72 -10.47 13.80
N VAL A 25 6.52 -11.02 13.62
CA VAL A 25 5.43 -10.95 14.60
C VAL A 25 5.72 -11.83 15.81
N ASN A 26 6.15 -13.06 15.56
CA ASN A 26 6.53 -14.04 16.58
C ASN A 26 7.75 -14.84 16.11
N GLU A 27 8.84 -14.80 16.87
CA GLU A 27 10.10 -15.48 16.55
C GLU A 27 9.95 -16.99 16.39
N SER A 28 8.98 -17.58 17.10
CA SER A 28 8.72 -19.03 17.07
C SER A 28 7.72 -19.43 15.99
N SER A 29 7.23 -18.49 15.18
CA SER A 29 6.28 -18.80 14.12
C SER A 29 6.99 -19.57 12.99
N PRO A 30 6.39 -20.67 12.49
CA PRO A 30 6.90 -21.37 11.32
C PRO A 30 6.49 -20.71 10.00
N GLU A 31 5.56 -19.74 10.04
CA GLU A 31 5.05 -19.03 8.88
C GLU A 31 6.02 -17.95 8.42
N ASP A 32 5.82 -17.46 7.19
CA ASP A 32 6.51 -16.26 6.72
C ASP A 32 6.18 -15.08 7.66
N PRO A 33 7.18 -14.38 8.23
CA PRO A 33 6.97 -13.22 9.08
C PRO A 33 6.05 -12.16 8.48
N GLU A 34 6.07 -11.98 7.15
CA GLU A 34 5.20 -11.06 6.46
C GLU A 34 3.75 -11.56 6.41
N HIS A 35 3.54 -12.86 6.19
CA HIS A 35 2.21 -13.45 6.21
C HIS A 35 1.57 -13.28 7.59
N ASP A 36 2.34 -13.47 8.66
CA ASP A 36 1.88 -13.17 10.02
C ASP A 36 1.57 -11.69 10.21
N ALA A 37 2.43 -10.79 9.73
CA ALA A 37 2.20 -9.35 9.82
C ALA A 37 0.95 -8.90 9.05
N PHE A 38 0.74 -9.42 7.84
CA PHE A 38 -0.44 -9.19 7.03
C PHE A 38 -1.70 -9.67 7.75
N ASN A 39 -1.67 -10.87 8.34
CA ASN A 39 -2.79 -11.39 9.11
C ASN A 39 -3.10 -10.52 10.33
N CYS A 40 -2.08 -10.09 11.08
CA CYS A 40 -2.25 -9.16 12.20
C CYS A 40 -2.85 -7.83 11.74
N LEU A 41 -2.30 -7.24 10.67
CA LEU A 41 -2.76 -5.96 10.13
C LEU A 41 -4.20 -6.04 9.65
N ASN A 42 -4.58 -7.09 8.93
CA ASN A 42 -5.95 -7.25 8.45
C ASN A 42 -6.96 -7.41 9.57
N VAL A 43 -6.62 -8.22 10.58
CA VAL A 43 -7.50 -8.37 11.75
C VAL A 43 -7.62 -7.05 12.50
N LEU A 44 -6.53 -6.29 12.64
CA LEU A 44 -6.54 -4.97 13.24
C LEU A 44 -7.42 -4.00 12.44
N TYR A 45 -7.20 -3.89 11.13
CA TYR A 45 -7.96 -3.01 10.23
C TYR A 45 -9.47 -3.29 10.25
N LEU A 46 -9.88 -4.56 10.44
CA LEU A 46 -11.29 -4.93 10.56
C LEU A 46 -11.92 -4.56 11.91
N ILE A 47 -11.14 -4.56 13.00
CA ILE A 47 -11.63 -4.29 14.36
C ILE A 47 -11.50 -2.81 14.72
N ASP A 48 -10.41 -2.18 14.28
CA ASP A 48 -10.03 -0.80 14.50
C ASP A 48 -9.34 -0.26 13.22
N LYS A 49 -10.16 0.27 12.31
CA LYS A 49 -9.71 0.75 11.00
C LYS A 49 -8.70 1.89 11.11
N GLU A 50 -8.89 2.80 12.08
CA GLU A 50 -8.01 3.96 12.26
C GLU A 50 -6.61 3.50 12.69
N GLU A 51 -6.55 2.62 13.70
CA GLU A 51 -5.28 2.04 14.15
C GLU A 51 -4.62 1.19 13.05
N GLY A 52 -5.40 0.41 12.29
CA GLY A 52 -4.88 -0.35 11.15
C GLY A 52 -4.27 0.53 10.06
N LEU A 53 -4.89 1.68 9.75
CA LEU A 53 -4.34 2.66 8.80
C LEU A 53 -3.07 3.32 9.33
N GLU A 54 -2.97 3.57 10.64
CA GLU A 54 -1.75 4.10 11.24
C GLU A 54 -0.58 3.12 11.08
N TYR A 55 -0.80 1.82 11.30
CA TYR A 55 0.22 0.81 11.02
C TYR A 55 0.58 0.71 9.53
N CYS A 56 -0.38 0.94 8.63
CA CYS A 56 -0.06 1.02 7.20
C CYS A 56 0.98 2.13 6.92
N LYS A 57 0.84 3.30 7.56
CA LYS A 57 1.82 4.40 7.44
C LYS A 57 3.17 4.01 8.03
N LEU A 58 3.18 3.44 9.24
CA LEU A 58 4.42 2.99 9.90
C LEU A 58 5.19 1.95 9.08
N ILE A 59 4.48 1.02 8.45
CA ILE A 59 5.07 0.00 7.56
C ILE A 59 5.64 0.64 6.29
N LEU A 60 4.93 1.60 5.68
CA LEU A 60 5.43 2.32 4.51
C LEU A 60 6.68 3.15 4.82
N ASP A 61 6.69 3.87 5.95
CA ASP A 61 7.78 4.74 6.38
C ASP A 61 9.01 3.99 6.95
N SER A 62 8.86 2.70 7.27
CA SER A 62 9.94 1.92 7.86
C SER A 62 11.18 1.83 6.97
N ALA A 63 12.35 1.96 7.59
CA ALA A 63 13.64 1.75 6.94
C ALA A 63 14.02 0.26 6.83
N ILE A 64 13.32 -0.63 7.56
CA ILE A 64 13.56 -2.08 7.46
C ILE A 64 13.10 -2.53 6.07
N PRO A 65 13.92 -3.32 5.35
CA PRO A 65 13.50 -3.90 4.09
C PRO A 65 12.43 -4.97 4.35
N PHE A 66 11.17 -4.54 4.36
CA PHE A 66 10.02 -5.43 4.30
C PHE A 66 9.77 -5.89 2.87
N ASN A 67 9.06 -7.00 2.73
CA ASN A 67 8.57 -7.44 1.45
C ASN A 67 7.56 -6.43 0.88
N ASP A 68 7.66 -6.26 -0.42
CA ASP A 68 6.93 -5.29 -1.21
C ASP A 68 5.42 -5.57 -1.27
N SER A 69 5.00 -6.82 -1.05
CA SER A 69 3.59 -7.23 -1.02
C SER A 69 2.80 -6.58 0.13
N LEU A 70 3.33 -6.64 1.36
CA LEU A 70 2.70 -6.00 2.53
C LEU A 70 2.70 -4.48 2.38
N ARG A 71 3.79 -3.88 1.88
CA ARG A 71 3.86 -2.43 1.62
C ARG A 71 2.83 -2.00 0.58
N SER A 72 2.71 -2.76 -0.50
CA SER A 72 1.70 -2.54 -1.53
C SER A 72 0.28 -2.62 -0.96
N THR A 73 0.00 -3.61 -0.11
CA THR A 73 -1.28 -3.73 0.60
C THR A 73 -1.56 -2.50 1.48
N CYS A 74 -0.57 -2.07 2.27
CA CYS A 74 -0.68 -0.90 3.14
C CYS A 74 -1.00 0.37 2.32
N LEU A 75 -0.29 0.56 1.21
CA LEU A 75 -0.53 1.65 0.28
C LEU A 75 -1.96 1.60 -0.27
N TYR A 76 -2.43 0.44 -0.70
CA TYR A 76 -3.78 0.27 -1.24
C TYR A 76 -4.86 0.59 -0.19
N TYR A 77 -4.68 0.16 1.05
CA TYR A 77 -5.60 0.50 2.15
C TYR A 77 -5.66 2.00 2.42
N LEU A 78 -4.51 2.69 2.38
CA LEU A 78 -4.46 4.14 2.53
C LEU A 78 -5.10 4.87 1.34
N LEU A 79 -4.88 4.40 0.10
CA LEU A 79 -5.52 4.96 -1.10
C LEU A 79 -7.05 4.87 -1.06
N LEU A 80 -7.59 3.77 -0.53
CA LEU A 80 -9.03 3.56 -0.39
C LEU A 80 -9.63 4.18 0.89
N SER A 81 -8.82 4.79 1.74
CA SER A 81 -9.29 5.38 2.98
C SER A 81 -9.90 6.77 2.76
N GLU A 82 -10.93 7.11 3.51
CA GLU A 82 -11.60 8.42 3.42
C GLU A 82 -10.70 9.57 3.90
N ASN A 83 -9.84 9.31 4.89
CA ASN A 83 -9.07 10.34 5.60
C ASN A 83 -7.57 10.32 5.27
N ASP A 84 -7.00 9.17 4.89
CA ASP A 84 -5.56 8.99 4.73
C ASP A 84 -5.09 8.87 3.27
N TRP A 85 -5.99 9.00 2.28
CA TRP A 85 -5.61 9.06 0.86
C TRP A 85 -4.59 10.16 0.56
N LYS A 86 -4.65 11.29 1.30
CA LYS A 86 -3.67 12.38 1.17
C LYS A 86 -2.27 11.94 1.57
N TYR A 87 -2.17 11.12 2.62
CA TYR A 87 -0.90 10.53 3.02
C TYR A 87 -0.39 9.61 1.90
N ALA A 88 -1.24 8.73 1.36
CA ALA A 88 -0.86 7.84 0.25
C ALA A 88 -0.38 8.62 -0.97
N PHE A 89 -1.08 9.67 -1.39
CA PHE A 89 -0.68 10.52 -2.51
C PHE A 89 0.65 11.23 -2.26
N THR A 90 0.87 11.71 -1.03
CA THR A 90 2.13 12.32 -0.63
C THR A 90 3.25 11.29 -0.69
N PHE A 91 3.04 10.10 -0.13
CA PHE A 91 4.00 9.00 -0.18
C PHE A 91 4.34 8.61 -1.62
N LEU A 92 3.35 8.44 -2.49
CA LEU A 92 3.59 8.15 -3.91
C LEU A 92 4.41 9.24 -4.60
N LEU A 93 4.19 10.51 -4.25
CA LEU A 93 4.91 11.64 -4.84
C LEU A 93 6.37 11.73 -4.35
N THR A 94 6.60 11.54 -3.06
CA THR A 94 7.91 11.71 -2.41
C THR A 94 8.78 10.46 -2.55
N SER A 95 8.18 9.28 -2.60
CA SER A 95 8.85 7.97 -2.66
C SER A 95 8.77 7.31 -4.05
N SER A 96 8.36 8.05 -5.10
CA SER A 96 8.11 7.51 -6.44
C SER A 96 9.25 6.65 -7.01
N GLU A 97 10.49 7.04 -6.74
CA GLU A 97 11.71 6.37 -7.26
C GLU A 97 12.01 5.05 -6.53
N LYS A 98 11.39 4.83 -5.36
CA LYS A 98 11.59 3.65 -4.52
C LYS A 98 10.41 2.69 -4.54
N LEU A 99 9.35 2.99 -5.28
CA LEU A 99 8.19 2.11 -5.37
C LEU A 99 8.60 0.77 -5.97
N SER A 100 8.11 -0.31 -5.39
CA SER A 100 8.20 -1.66 -5.95
C SER A 100 7.25 -1.83 -7.15
N VAL A 101 7.35 -2.97 -7.84
CA VAL A 101 6.43 -3.33 -8.93
C VAL A 101 4.98 -3.36 -8.43
N GLU A 102 4.75 -3.99 -7.29
CA GLU A 102 3.45 -4.14 -6.64
C GLU A 102 2.86 -2.79 -6.25
N SER A 103 3.64 -1.95 -5.56
CA SER A 103 3.19 -0.64 -5.10
C SER A 103 2.87 0.29 -6.29
N LEU A 104 3.68 0.23 -7.34
CA LEU A 104 3.42 0.98 -8.56
C LEU A 104 2.16 0.49 -9.27
N LYS A 105 1.95 -0.83 -9.33
CA LYS A 105 0.74 -1.41 -9.90
C LYS A 105 -0.51 -0.95 -9.13
N GLU A 106 -0.50 -0.96 -7.81
CA GLU A 106 -1.65 -0.51 -7.02
C GLU A 106 -1.93 0.99 -7.23
N ALA A 107 -0.89 1.81 -7.38
CA ALA A 107 -1.06 3.22 -7.72
C ALA A 107 -1.75 3.41 -9.08
N PHE A 108 -1.29 2.72 -10.13
CA PHE A 108 -1.93 2.80 -11.44
C PHE A 108 -3.36 2.28 -11.42
N PHE A 109 -3.60 1.15 -10.75
CA PHE A 109 -4.92 0.57 -10.64
C PHE A 109 -5.90 1.51 -9.94
N TYR A 110 -5.49 2.09 -8.82
CA TYR A 110 -6.29 3.10 -8.10
C TYR A 110 -6.68 4.26 -9.01
N PHE A 111 -5.72 4.88 -9.72
CA PHE A 111 -6.04 6.02 -10.58
C PHE A 111 -6.88 5.62 -11.79
N TYR A 112 -6.67 4.44 -12.36
CA TYR A 112 -7.54 3.92 -13.41
C TYR A 112 -9.00 3.83 -12.94
N CYS A 113 -9.24 3.29 -11.73
CA CYS A 113 -10.57 3.25 -11.14
C CYS A 113 -11.13 4.64 -10.82
N ALA A 114 -10.31 5.50 -10.21
CA ALA A 114 -10.69 6.85 -9.78
C ALA A 114 -11.18 7.73 -10.94
N LYS A 115 -10.78 7.44 -12.19
CA LYS A 115 -11.31 8.14 -13.37
C LYS A 115 -12.84 8.06 -13.50
N ASN A 116 -13.46 7.01 -12.97
CA ASN A 116 -14.91 6.82 -13.02
C ASN A 116 -15.65 7.39 -11.79
N GLU A 117 -14.93 7.94 -10.82
CA GLU A 117 -15.54 8.59 -9.66
C GLU A 117 -16.19 9.91 -10.08
N THR A 118 -17.33 10.24 -9.47
CA THR A 118 -18.02 11.51 -9.73
C THR A 118 -17.27 12.73 -9.20
N ASP A 119 -16.47 12.53 -8.14
CA ASP A 119 -15.66 13.56 -7.49
C ASP A 119 -14.31 12.96 -7.05
N PRO A 120 -13.39 12.70 -8.01
CA PRO A 120 -12.11 12.07 -7.69
C PRO A 120 -11.21 12.99 -6.87
N HIS A 121 -10.39 12.39 -6.01
CA HIS A 121 -9.43 13.15 -5.22
C HIS A 121 -8.44 13.93 -6.10
N PRO A 122 -8.09 15.18 -5.73
CA PRO A 122 -7.17 15.99 -6.51
C PRO A 122 -5.77 15.37 -6.54
N VAL A 123 -5.30 15.06 -7.74
CA VAL A 123 -3.98 14.47 -7.97
C VAL A 123 -2.89 15.54 -7.78
N PRO A 124 -1.86 15.30 -6.95
CA PRO A 124 -0.75 16.23 -6.79
C PRO A 124 -0.02 16.49 -8.10
N GLU A 125 0.43 17.74 -8.28
CA GLU A 125 1.18 18.12 -9.48
C GLU A 125 2.41 17.23 -9.67
N GLY A 126 2.59 16.73 -10.90
CA GLY A 126 3.74 15.91 -11.27
C GLY A 126 3.66 14.44 -10.82
N LEU A 127 2.66 14.03 -10.03
CA LEU A 127 2.55 12.64 -9.56
C LEU A 127 2.49 11.64 -10.71
N PHE A 128 1.60 11.82 -11.68
CA PHE A 128 1.50 10.92 -12.83
C PHE A 128 2.79 10.84 -13.65
N LYS A 129 3.49 11.97 -13.84
CA LYS A 129 4.78 11.97 -14.52
C LYS A 129 5.82 11.11 -13.78
N LYS A 130 5.85 11.19 -12.45
CA LYS A 130 6.73 10.38 -11.61
C LYS A 130 6.37 8.89 -11.66
N LEU A 131 5.10 8.53 -11.58
CA LEU A 131 4.65 7.13 -11.71
C LEU A 131 4.99 6.56 -13.09
N ILE A 132 4.74 7.31 -14.17
CA ILE A 132 5.12 6.91 -15.53
C ILE A 132 6.63 6.75 -15.67
N SER A 133 7.42 7.65 -15.08
CA SER A 133 8.89 7.52 -15.05
C SER A 133 9.31 6.22 -14.36
N ARG A 134 8.73 5.95 -13.18
CA ARG A 134 9.02 4.73 -12.43
C ARG A 134 8.64 3.46 -13.19
N TYR A 135 7.52 3.49 -13.92
CA TYR A 135 7.16 2.40 -14.82
C TYR A 135 8.23 2.14 -15.88
N GLN A 136 8.80 3.18 -16.50
CA GLN A 136 9.85 2.98 -17.50
C GLN A 136 11.11 2.31 -16.93
N GLU A 137 11.38 2.48 -15.63
CA GLU A 137 12.48 1.83 -14.93
C GLU A 137 12.16 0.37 -14.59
N LEU A 138 10.90 0.05 -14.26
CA LEU A 138 10.48 -1.27 -13.78
C LEU A 138 9.80 -2.16 -14.82
N LYS A 139 9.49 -1.64 -16.01
CA LYS A 139 8.74 -2.40 -17.03
C LYS A 139 9.44 -3.68 -17.48
N ASP A 140 10.77 -3.74 -17.38
CA ASP A 140 11.56 -4.91 -17.78
C ASP A 140 11.96 -5.79 -16.57
N ASP A 141 11.41 -5.50 -15.38
CA ASP A 141 11.58 -6.31 -14.18
C ASP A 141 10.93 -7.69 -14.34
N LEU A 142 11.55 -8.73 -13.75
CA LEU A 142 11.07 -10.10 -13.84
C LEU A 142 9.66 -10.27 -13.25
N ASP A 143 9.35 -9.50 -12.21
CA ASP A 143 8.07 -9.58 -11.50
C ASP A 143 6.98 -8.71 -12.15
N ALA A 144 7.34 -7.83 -13.09
CA ALA A 144 6.39 -6.94 -13.77
C ALA A 144 5.24 -7.68 -14.44
N ASN A 145 5.53 -8.85 -15.03
CA ASN A 145 4.52 -9.68 -15.67
C ASN A 145 3.64 -10.42 -14.65
N PHE A 146 4.22 -10.93 -13.55
CA PHE A 146 3.49 -11.61 -12.49
C PHE A 146 2.43 -10.69 -11.86
N TYR A 147 2.79 -9.43 -11.65
CA TYR A 147 1.88 -8.43 -11.09
C TYR A 147 1.00 -7.71 -12.12
N HIS A 148 1.03 -8.11 -13.40
CA HIS A 148 0.25 -7.47 -14.46
C HIS A 148 0.51 -5.95 -14.59
N LEU A 149 1.75 -5.51 -14.36
CA LEU A 149 2.11 -4.09 -14.34
C LEU A 149 1.86 -3.42 -15.71
N HIS A 150 2.20 -4.11 -16.81
CA HIS A 150 1.99 -3.58 -18.17
C HIS A 150 0.51 -3.38 -18.51
N GLU A 151 -0.32 -4.36 -18.17
CA GLU A 151 -1.77 -4.31 -18.39
C GLU A 151 -2.37 -3.13 -17.63
N THR A 152 -2.06 -3.04 -16.33
CA THR A 152 -2.55 -1.97 -15.46
C THR A 152 -2.06 -0.58 -15.92
N TYR A 153 -0.79 -0.47 -16.35
CA TYR A 153 -0.24 0.75 -16.91
C TYR A 153 -0.97 1.18 -18.20
N ASN A 154 -1.27 0.23 -19.09
CA ASN A 154 -1.96 0.53 -20.34
C ASN A 154 -3.39 1.04 -20.08
N ASP A 155 -4.11 0.42 -19.15
CA ASP A 155 -5.44 0.86 -18.72
C ASP A 155 -5.38 2.28 -18.16
N PHE A 156 -4.40 2.56 -17.28
CA PHE A 156 -4.15 3.90 -16.75
C PHE A 156 -3.85 4.93 -17.85
N ILE A 157 -2.96 4.63 -18.79
CA ILE A 157 -2.62 5.57 -19.88
C ILE A 157 -3.82 5.82 -20.77
N GLN A 158 -4.58 4.79 -21.14
CA GLN A 158 -5.79 4.94 -21.95
C GLN A 158 -6.84 5.80 -21.24
N ALA A 159 -6.99 5.59 -19.93
CA ALA A 159 -7.81 6.45 -19.08
C ALA A 159 -7.35 7.91 -19.19
N TYR A 160 -6.09 8.26 -18.98
CA TYR A 160 -5.69 9.67 -18.88
C TYR A 160 -5.22 10.33 -20.19
N ALA A 161 -4.99 9.59 -21.28
CA ALA A 161 -4.64 10.12 -22.59
C ALA A 161 -5.81 10.83 -23.30
N LEU A 162 -7.05 10.57 -22.88
CA LEU A 162 -8.27 11.14 -23.47
C LEU A 162 -8.64 12.53 -22.92
N ILE A 163 -7.76 13.17 -22.15
CA ILE A 163 -8.00 14.50 -21.57
C ILE A 163 -7.24 15.53 -22.42
N PRO A 164 -7.92 16.40 -23.20
CA PRO A 164 -7.27 17.57 -23.78
C PRO A 164 -6.73 18.43 -22.64
N ARG A 165 -5.45 18.80 -22.73
CA ARG A 165 -4.83 19.78 -21.82
C ARG A 165 -5.39 21.17 -22.05
#